data_AF-K1PXD2-F1
#
_entry.id   AF-K1PXD2-F1
#
_cell.length_a   1.000
_cell.length_b   1.000
_cell.length_c   1.000
_cell.angle_alpha   90.00
_cell.angle_beta   90.00
_cell.angle_gamma   90.00
#
_symmetry.space_group_name_H-M   'P 1'
#
loop_
_entity.id
_entity.type
_entity.pdbx_description
1 polymer ?
#
loop_
_entity_poly.entity_id
_entity_poly.type
_entity_poly.pdbx_seq_one_letter_code
_entity_poly.pdbx_strand_id
1 'polypeptide(L)'
;MNGHKQDRKINQFGDYEDTSNMKPEDWDYRWGKSQTQFHMPKIHPLADDGHDVVGLECAEKGCREFFEEQDMPYTTENLTECEGKVFKATTDKKIAIYCCDFFKISRYSNIITPTMHKDTVYLLDSFLVDNTVFGGPPFNCTEDDIKKAFGSQTDIKKIDERDAFGKWQESWGLKTFVEELYMLKMK
;
A
#
# COMPACT_ATOMS: atom_id res chain seq x y z
N MET A 1 -1.92 6.31 35.87
CA MET A 1 -2.85 5.55 35.01
C MET A 1 -4.08 6.41 34.78
N ASN A 2 -4.12 7.19 33.71
CA ASN A 2 -5.32 7.88 33.19
C ASN A 2 -4.91 8.60 31.91
N GLY A 3 -5.13 7.96 30.77
CA GLY A 3 -4.91 8.52 29.43
C GLY A 3 -5.80 7.76 28.47
N HIS A 4 -6.77 8.46 27.89
CA HIS A 4 -7.53 8.11 26.68
C HIS A 4 -8.06 6.66 26.59
N LYS A 5 -9.12 6.37 27.36
CA LYS A 5 -9.98 5.19 27.11
C LYS A 5 -11.14 5.48 26.14
N GLN A 6 -11.30 6.72 25.68
CA GLN A 6 -12.55 7.19 25.09
C GLN A 6 -12.67 7.00 23.57
N ASP A 7 -11.56 6.79 22.85
CA ASP A 7 -11.55 6.77 21.38
C ASP A 7 -11.28 5.39 20.77
N ARG A 8 -11.23 4.33 21.61
CA ARG A 8 -11.01 2.97 21.12
C ARG A 8 -12.31 2.32 20.65
N LYS A 9 -12.34 1.89 19.39
CA LYS A 9 -13.47 1.18 18.77
C LYS A 9 -13.18 -0.32 18.70
N ILE A 10 -14.24 -1.13 18.72
CA ILE A 10 -14.13 -2.58 18.52
C ILE A 10 -14.13 -2.85 17.01
N ASN A 11 -13.10 -3.54 16.52
CA ASN A 11 -13.00 -3.94 15.12
C ASN A 11 -13.89 -5.17 14.81
N GLN A 12 -13.94 -5.60 13.55
CA GLN A 12 -14.74 -6.76 13.12
C GLN A 12 -14.33 -8.10 13.76
N PHE A 13 -13.16 -8.17 14.38
CA PHE A 13 -12.60 -9.34 15.05
C PHE A 13 -12.79 -9.31 16.57
N GLY A 14 -13.37 -8.24 17.12
CA GLY A 14 -13.62 -8.09 18.55
C GLY A 14 -12.50 -7.39 19.34
N ASP A 15 -11.46 -6.90 18.66
CA ASP A 15 -10.32 -6.22 19.31
C ASP A 15 -10.55 -4.70 19.42
N TYR A 16 -10.01 -4.10 20.49
CA TYR A 16 -10.05 -2.66 20.71
C TYR A 16 -8.91 -1.95 19.98
N GLU A 17 -9.24 -0.98 19.13
CA GLU A 17 -8.29 -0.25 18.31
C GLU A 17 -8.48 1.26 18.41
N ASP A 18 -7.39 2.02 18.35
CA ASP A 18 -7.42 3.46 18.18
C ASP A 18 -7.48 3.80 16.68
N THR A 19 -8.68 4.03 16.17
CA THR A 19 -8.89 4.37 14.76
C THR A 19 -8.58 5.84 14.44
N SER A 20 -8.22 6.65 15.45
CA SER A 20 -7.88 8.06 15.26
C SER A 20 -6.40 8.27 14.96
N ASN A 21 -5.55 7.31 15.32
CA ASN A 21 -4.10 7.40 15.18
C ASN A 21 -3.47 6.01 15.06
N MET A 22 -3.76 5.29 13.96
CA MET A 22 -3.13 3.99 13.71
C MET A 22 -1.65 4.17 13.39
N LYS A 23 -0.81 3.34 14.02
CA LYS A 23 0.63 3.31 13.83
C LYS A 23 1.06 2.02 13.13
N PRO A 24 2.28 1.96 12.57
CA PRO A 24 2.81 0.72 12.00
C PRO A 24 2.71 -0.50 12.94
N GLU A 25 2.88 -0.29 14.26
CA GLU A 25 2.80 -1.38 15.25
C GLU A 25 1.39 -1.99 15.34
N ASP A 26 0.33 -1.21 15.07
CA ASP A 26 -1.05 -1.72 15.04
C ASP A 26 -1.25 -2.67 13.84
N TRP A 27 -0.56 -2.39 12.73
CA TRP A 27 -0.58 -3.25 11.54
C TRP A 27 0.21 -4.53 11.75
N ASP A 28 1.37 -4.46 12.41
CA ASP A 28 2.14 -5.64 12.81
C ASP A 28 1.32 -6.56 13.73
N TYR A 29 0.55 -5.97 14.66
CA TYR A 29 -0.35 -6.72 15.54
C TYR A 29 -1.43 -7.47 14.74
N ARG A 30 -2.14 -6.78 13.85
CA ARG A 30 -3.16 -7.38 12.97
C ARG A 30 -2.58 -8.50 12.12
N TRP A 31 -1.39 -8.28 11.56
CA TRP A 31 -0.68 -9.26 10.75
C TRP A 31 -0.41 -10.54 11.55
N GLY A 32 0.14 -10.41 12.76
CA GLY A 32 0.40 -11.55 13.66
C GLY A 32 -0.85 -12.30 14.11
N LYS A 33 -2.04 -11.70 13.97
CA LYS A 33 -3.35 -12.31 14.26
C LYS A 33 -4.06 -12.84 13.03
N SER A 34 -3.45 -12.75 11.84
CA SER A 34 -4.10 -13.07 10.56
C SER A 34 -5.39 -12.28 10.33
N GLN A 35 -5.48 -11.08 10.89
CA GLN A 35 -6.61 -10.16 10.72
C GLN A 35 -6.46 -9.27 9.48
N THR A 36 -5.30 -9.34 8.84
CA THR A 36 -4.98 -8.71 7.56
C THR A 36 -4.03 -9.63 6.79
N GLN A 37 -4.05 -9.55 5.47
CA GLN A 37 -3.13 -10.23 4.57
C GLN A 37 -3.05 -9.41 3.27
N PHE A 38 -1.85 -9.20 2.73
CA PHE A 38 -1.69 -8.45 1.47
C PHE A 38 -1.25 -9.34 0.29
N HIS A 39 -0.62 -10.49 0.53
CA HIS A 39 -0.10 -11.36 -0.52
C HIS A 39 -0.71 -12.76 -0.48
N MET A 40 -0.81 -13.36 -1.66
CA MET A 40 -1.14 -14.78 -1.79
C MET A 40 0.02 -15.64 -1.24
N PRO A 41 -0.25 -16.88 -0.79
CA PRO A 41 0.80 -17.79 -0.30
C PRO A 41 1.84 -18.21 -1.36
N LYS A 42 1.56 -17.93 -2.63
CA LYS A 42 2.43 -18.24 -3.77
C LYS A 42 2.60 -17.01 -4.64
N ILE A 43 3.80 -16.83 -5.16
CA ILE A 43 4.09 -15.78 -6.13
C ILE A 43 3.23 -15.95 -7.39
N HIS A 44 2.85 -14.83 -8.01
CA HIS A 44 2.09 -14.84 -9.25
C HIS A 44 2.91 -15.48 -10.39
N PRO A 45 2.33 -16.34 -11.26
CA PRO A 45 3.07 -17.03 -12.32
C PRO A 45 3.84 -16.12 -13.29
N LEU A 46 3.39 -14.87 -13.47
CA LEU A 46 4.11 -13.89 -14.29
C LEU A 46 5.54 -13.60 -13.79
N ALA A 47 5.83 -13.83 -12.51
CA ALA A 47 7.19 -13.73 -11.99
C ALA A 47 8.11 -14.84 -12.53
N ASP A 48 7.54 -15.99 -12.92
CA ASP A 48 8.27 -17.11 -13.52
C ASP A 48 8.48 -16.93 -15.03
N ASP A 49 7.70 -16.06 -15.68
CA ASP A 49 7.77 -15.75 -17.11
C ASP A 49 8.88 -14.73 -17.48
N GLY A 50 9.77 -14.40 -16.53
CA GLY A 50 10.92 -13.52 -16.75
C GLY A 50 10.60 -12.02 -16.72
N HIS A 51 9.40 -11.65 -16.28
CA HIS A 51 9.02 -10.26 -16.05
C HIS A 51 9.73 -9.65 -14.83
N ASP A 52 10.01 -8.36 -14.90
CA ASP A 52 10.49 -7.58 -13.77
C ASP A 52 9.29 -7.34 -12.82
N VAL A 53 9.41 -7.77 -11.57
CA VAL A 53 8.37 -7.64 -10.54
C VAL A 53 8.83 -6.66 -9.48
N VAL A 54 8.07 -5.57 -9.31
CA VAL A 54 8.33 -4.58 -8.26
C VAL A 54 7.16 -4.60 -7.28
N GLY A 55 7.45 -4.94 -6.03
CA GLY A 55 6.54 -4.82 -4.90
C GLY A 55 6.81 -3.56 -4.10
N LEU A 56 5.77 -3.04 -3.46
CA LEU A 56 5.85 -1.96 -2.50
C LEU A 56 5.14 -2.42 -1.23
N GLU A 57 5.81 -2.37 -0.08
CA GLU A 57 5.26 -2.82 1.20
C GLU A 57 5.77 -1.95 2.35
N CYS A 58 4.91 -1.44 3.23
CA CYS A 58 5.35 -0.55 4.30
C CYS A 58 5.93 -1.32 5.50
N ALA A 59 5.50 -2.57 5.70
CA ALA A 59 5.94 -3.45 6.75
C ALA A 59 7.15 -4.29 6.30
N GLU A 60 8.30 -4.03 6.91
CA GLU A 60 9.53 -4.78 6.64
C GLU A 60 9.35 -6.28 6.93
N LYS A 61 8.49 -6.63 7.89
CA LYS A 61 8.12 -8.02 8.18
C LYS A 61 7.47 -8.70 6.97
N GLY A 62 6.51 -8.03 6.32
CA GLY A 62 5.86 -8.54 5.11
C GLY A 62 6.85 -8.74 3.96
N CYS A 63 7.81 -7.83 3.79
CA CYS A 63 8.90 -8.00 2.84
C CYS A 63 9.72 -9.27 3.12
N ARG A 64 10.17 -9.46 4.37
CA ARG A 64 10.95 -10.64 4.76
C ARG A 64 10.20 -11.93 4.58
N GLU A 65 8.97 -12.00 5.11
CA GLU A 65 8.13 -13.20 5.03
C GLU A 65 7.87 -13.59 3.58
N PHE A 66 7.65 -12.63 2.68
CA PHE A 66 7.53 -12.91 1.26
C PHE A 66 8.74 -13.67 0.70
N PHE A 67 9.97 -13.25 0.99
CA PHE A 67 11.16 -13.95 0.46
C PHE A 67 11.41 -15.29 1.18
N GLU A 68 11.23 -15.32 2.50
CA GLU A 68 11.47 -16.51 3.33
C GLU A 68 10.47 -17.64 3.03
N GLU A 69 9.18 -17.32 2.89
CA GLU A 69 8.13 -18.30 2.56
C GLU A 69 8.33 -18.94 1.18
N GLN A 70 8.99 -18.24 0.26
CA GLN A 70 9.27 -18.72 -1.08
C GLN A 70 10.66 -19.38 -1.21
N ASP A 71 11.39 -19.54 -0.09
CA ASP A 71 12.79 -20.03 -0.06
C ASP A 71 13.69 -19.26 -1.04
N MET A 72 13.48 -17.94 -1.12
CA MET A 72 14.11 -17.08 -2.12
C MET A 72 15.20 -16.21 -1.47
N PRO A 73 16.49 -16.43 -1.79
CA PRO A 73 17.56 -15.60 -1.25
C PRO A 73 17.49 -14.17 -1.80
N TYR A 74 17.81 -13.19 -0.95
CA TYR A 74 17.71 -11.77 -1.26
C TYR A 74 18.82 -10.93 -0.60
N THR A 75 19.05 -9.74 -1.14
CA THR A 75 19.84 -8.66 -0.51
C THR A 75 18.95 -7.49 -0.11
N THR A 76 19.46 -6.64 0.78
CA THR A 76 18.82 -5.38 1.14
C THR A 76 19.74 -4.20 0.89
N GLU A 77 19.19 -3.12 0.34
CA GLU A 77 19.90 -1.84 0.13
C GLU A 77 19.05 -0.69 0.66
N ASN A 78 19.66 0.33 1.28
CA ASN A 78 18.91 1.52 1.70
C ASN A 78 18.50 2.36 0.49
N LEU A 79 17.31 2.95 0.54
CA LEU A 79 16.83 3.87 -0.49
C LEU A 79 17.54 5.23 -0.36
N THR A 80 17.88 5.86 -1.47
CA THR A 80 18.56 7.16 -1.46
C THR A 80 17.58 8.33 -1.45
N GLU A 81 16.39 8.10 -1.97
CA GLU A 81 15.32 9.05 -2.20
C GLU A 81 14.39 9.19 -0.98
N CYS A 82 14.39 8.19 -0.10
CA CYS A 82 13.54 8.16 1.09
C CYS A 82 14.11 7.29 2.21
N GLU A 83 13.59 7.49 3.42
CA GLU A 83 13.78 6.53 4.50
C GLU A 83 13.07 5.22 4.13
N GLY A 84 13.84 4.13 4.11
CA GLY A 84 13.39 2.82 3.66
C GLY A 84 14.52 2.01 3.06
N LYS A 85 14.18 0.81 2.59
CA LYS A 85 15.13 -0.12 1.96
C LYS A 85 14.46 -0.88 0.84
N VAL A 86 15.22 -1.42 -0.09
CA VAL A 86 14.74 -2.35 -1.12
C VAL A 86 15.29 -3.74 -0.83
N PHE A 87 14.43 -4.73 -0.91
CA PHE A 87 14.75 -6.15 -0.89
C PHE A 87 14.84 -6.63 -2.33
N LYS A 88 15.93 -7.27 -2.74
CA LYS A 88 16.13 -7.74 -4.12
C LYS A 88 16.44 -9.22 -4.13
N ALA A 89 15.71 -10.01 -4.91
CA ALA A 89 16.05 -11.40 -5.16
C ALA A 89 17.47 -11.51 -5.74
N THR A 90 18.25 -12.48 -5.26
CA THR A 90 19.57 -12.81 -5.83
C THR A 90 19.52 -14.01 -6.77
N THR A 91 18.31 -14.44 -7.14
CA THR A 91 18.07 -15.51 -8.11
C THR A 91 17.90 -14.92 -9.51
N ASP A 92 17.68 -15.77 -10.51
CA ASP A 92 17.35 -15.31 -11.87
C ASP A 92 15.98 -14.58 -11.94
N LYS A 93 15.16 -14.68 -10.89
CA LYS A 93 13.91 -13.94 -10.77
C LYS A 93 14.21 -12.47 -10.45
N LYS A 94 13.70 -11.57 -11.29
CA LYS A 94 13.89 -10.12 -11.13
C LYS A 94 12.81 -9.52 -10.23
N ILE A 95 12.85 -9.88 -8.96
CA ILE A 95 11.88 -9.38 -7.96
C ILE A 95 12.58 -8.40 -7.03
N ALA A 96 11.99 -7.21 -6.89
CA ALA A 96 12.40 -6.22 -5.91
C ALA A 96 11.19 -5.74 -5.09
N ILE A 97 11.28 -5.73 -3.78
CA ILE A 97 10.25 -5.16 -2.90
C ILE A 97 10.83 -3.93 -2.20
N TYR A 98 10.30 -2.76 -2.52
CA TYR A 98 10.65 -1.53 -1.83
C TYR A 98 9.86 -1.49 -0.53
N CYS A 99 10.57 -1.32 0.57
CA CYS A 99 10.06 -1.20 1.91
C CYS A 99 10.19 0.24 2.40
N CYS A 100 9.12 1.03 2.29
CA CYS A 100 9.13 2.39 2.80
C CYS A 100 7.74 2.92 3.17
N ASP A 101 7.71 4.08 3.82
CA ASP A 101 6.47 4.79 4.15
C ASP A 101 5.92 5.50 2.90
N PHE A 102 5.07 4.78 2.17
CA PHE A 102 4.46 5.23 0.92
C PHE A 102 3.45 6.36 1.09
N PHE A 103 2.97 6.63 2.31
CA PHE A 103 1.97 7.67 2.57
C PHE A 103 2.55 9.09 2.49
N LYS A 104 3.88 9.21 2.33
CA LYS A 104 4.55 10.46 1.95
C LYS A 104 4.54 10.60 0.42
N ILE A 105 3.36 10.90 -0.13
CA ILE A 105 2.98 10.95 -1.57
C ILE A 105 4.03 11.53 -2.52
N SER A 106 4.82 12.54 -2.12
CA SER A 106 5.85 13.13 -2.99
C SER A 106 7.02 12.20 -3.34
N ARG A 107 7.08 11.01 -2.75
CA ARG A 107 8.16 10.02 -2.94
C ARG A 107 7.74 8.77 -3.71
N TYR A 108 6.44 8.47 -3.77
CA TYR A 108 5.93 7.23 -4.38
C TYR A 108 6.13 7.21 -5.90
N SER A 109 5.73 8.28 -6.59
CA SER A 109 5.88 8.37 -8.05
C SER A 109 7.34 8.37 -8.49
N ASN A 110 8.26 8.84 -7.65
CA ASN A 110 9.71 8.79 -7.91
C ASN A 110 10.27 7.37 -7.83
N ILE A 111 9.59 6.44 -7.14
CA ILE A 111 9.98 5.03 -7.09
C ILE A 111 9.28 4.25 -8.20
N ILE A 112 7.96 4.37 -8.34
CA ILE A 112 7.19 3.57 -9.31
C ILE A 112 7.50 3.96 -10.74
N THR A 113 7.49 5.25 -11.06
CA THR A 113 7.57 5.68 -12.47
C THR A 113 8.87 5.23 -13.15
N PRO A 114 10.05 5.30 -12.51
CA PRO A 114 11.29 4.75 -13.11
C PRO A 114 11.30 3.24 -13.31
N THR A 115 10.43 2.48 -12.61
CA THR A 115 10.30 1.03 -12.79
C THR A 115 9.34 0.66 -13.91
N MET A 116 8.59 1.62 -14.47
CA MET A 116 7.63 1.40 -15.54
C MET A 116 8.33 1.40 -16.91
N HIS A 117 8.04 0.39 -17.73
CA HIS A 117 8.40 0.42 -19.16
C HIS A 117 7.43 1.33 -19.93
N LYS A 118 7.81 1.78 -21.13
CA LYS A 118 6.95 2.64 -21.98
C LYS A 118 5.57 2.03 -22.28
N ASP A 119 5.48 0.71 -22.28
CA ASP A 119 4.25 -0.03 -22.61
C ASP A 119 3.47 -0.43 -21.34
N THR A 120 3.92 -0.01 -20.15
CA THR A 120 3.25 -0.30 -18.89
C THR A 120 1.91 0.43 -18.80
N VAL A 121 0.88 -0.31 -18.38
CA VAL A 121 -0.41 0.23 -17.96
C VAL A 121 -0.50 0.06 -16.45
N TYR A 122 -0.42 1.16 -15.72
CA TYR A 122 -0.53 1.14 -14.26
C TYR A 122 -1.96 1.43 -13.84
N LEU A 123 -2.61 0.45 -13.21
CA LEU A 123 -3.91 0.62 -12.58
C LEU A 123 -3.69 1.06 -11.13
N LEU A 124 -4.07 2.29 -10.83
CA LEU A 124 -3.95 2.91 -9.51
C LEU A 124 -5.34 2.97 -8.87
N ASP A 125 -5.51 2.22 -7.79
CA ASP A 125 -6.71 2.23 -6.95
C ASP A 125 -6.56 3.29 -5.83
N SER A 126 -7.56 4.15 -5.68
CA SER A 126 -7.53 5.32 -4.79
C SER A 126 -8.82 5.44 -4.00
N PHE A 127 -8.76 6.01 -2.79
CA PHE A 127 -9.94 6.17 -1.92
C PHE A 127 -10.16 7.63 -1.52
N LEU A 128 -11.41 8.07 -1.61
CA LEU A 128 -11.86 9.33 -1.02
C LEU A 128 -12.42 9.06 0.37
N VAL A 129 -11.76 9.61 1.39
CA VAL A 129 -11.97 9.29 2.81
C VAL A 129 -11.94 10.57 3.64
N ASP A 130 -12.86 10.73 4.58
CA ASP A 130 -12.78 11.81 5.56
C ASP A 130 -11.76 11.44 6.65
N ASN A 131 -10.50 11.85 6.46
CA ASN A 131 -9.46 11.58 7.44
C ASN A 131 -9.58 12.39 8.75
N THR A 132 -10.54 13.33 8.86
CA THR A 132 -10.86 13.95 10.16
C THR A 132 -11.68 13.01 11.05
N VAL A 133 -12.30 11.99 10.45
CA VAL A 133 -13.10 10.95 11.12
C VAL A 133 -12.30 9.67 11.30
N PHE A 134 -11.47 9.30 10.32
CA PHE A 134 -10.65 8.09 10.33
C PHE A 134 -9.19 8.43 10.09
N GLY A 135 -8.30 8.11 11.04
CA GLY A 135 -6.89 8.47 10.99
C GLY A 135 -6.07 7.81 9.88
N GLY A 136 -6.68 6.86 9.15
CA GLY A 136 -6.02 6.07 8.12
C GLY A 136 -5.19 4.91 8.68
N PRO A 137 -4.58 4.10 7.81
CA PRO A 137 -4.87 3.99 6.38
C PRO A 137 -6.18 3.20 6.10
N PRO A 138 -6.79 3.36 4.91
CA PRO A 138 -6.34 4.20 3.78
C PRO A 138 -6.45 5.71 4.07
N PHE A 139 -5.54 6.47 3.47
CA PHE A 139 -5.60 7.93 3.47
C PHE A 139 -6.31 8.44 2.22
N ASN A 140 -6.93 9.60 2.33
CA ASN A 140 -7.57 10.30 1.24
C ASN A 140 -6.54 10.63 0.16
N CYS A 141 -6.85 10.24 -1.08
CA CYS A 141 -6.02 10.52 -2.23
C CYS A 141 -6.92 10.98 -3.38
N THR A 142 -6.85 12.27 -3.71
CA THR A 142 -7.69 12.89 -4.73
C THR A 142 -7.08 12.78 -6.12
N GLU A 143 -7.86 13.01 -7.17
CA GLU A 143 -7.35 13.12 -8.54
C GLU A 143 -6.22 14.17 -8.66
N ASP A 144 -6.33 15.28 -7.93
CA ASP A 144 -5.31 16.33 -7.94
C ASP A 144 -4.01 15.87 -7.28
N ASP A 145 -4.08 15.06 -6.22
CA ASP A 145 -2.90 14.44 -5.59
C ASP A 145 -2.21 13.48 -6.58
N ILE A 146 -3.00 12.68 -7.30
CA ILE A 146 -2.50 11.75 -8.32
C ILE A 146 -1.84 12.52 -9.48
N LYS A 147 -2.49 13.57 -9.99
CA LYS A 147 -1.94 14.44 -11.04
C LYS A 147 -0.65 15.11 -10.60
N LYS A 148 -0.60 15.60 -9.37
CA LYS A 148 0.60 16.20 -8.79
C LYS A 148 1.75 15.19 -8.69
N ALA A 149 1.44 13.94 -8.33
CA ALA A 149 2.45 12.90 -8.17
C ALA A 149 2.94 12.35 -9.53
N PHE A 150 2.04 12.03 -10.46
CA PHE A 150 2.37 11.25 -11.67
C PHE A 150 2.18 12.00 -12.98
N GLY A 151 1.46 13.13 -12.99
CA GLY A 151 1.01 13.79 -14.21
C GLY A 151 2.14 14.39 -15.08
N SER A 152 3.33 14.59 -14.52
CA SER A 152 4.49 15.05 -15.31
C SER A 152 5.03 13.96 -16.24
N GLN A 153 4.94 12.69 -15.85
CA GLN A 153 5.54 11.55 -16.55
C GLN A 153 4.52 10.61 -17.19
N THR A 154 3.25 10.71 -16.77
CA THR A 154 2.19 9.83 -17.23
C THR A 154 0.97 10.59 -17.75
N ASP A 155 0.25 9.97 -18.67
CA ASP A 155 -1.14 10.30 -18.98
C ASP A 155 -2.05 9.57 -17.98
N ILE A 156 -2.91 10.33 -17.31
CA ILE A 156 -3.81 9.85 -16.26
C ILE A 156 -5.24 9.85 -16.79
N LYS A 157 -5.94 8.72 -16.66
CA LYS A 157 -7.36 8.61 -16.97
C LYS A 157 -8.08 7.92 -15.82
N LYS A 158 -9.09 8.58 -15.23
CA LYS A 158 -10.06 7.88 -14.37
C LYS A 158 -10.89 6.93 -15.22
N ILE A 159 -10.93 5.65 -14.85
CA ILE A 159 -11.62 4.60 -15.61
C ILE A 159 -12.80 4.00 -14.86
N ASP A 160 -12.85 4.13 -13.53
CA ASP A 160 -13.99 3.70 -12.72
C ASP A 160 -14.12 4.54 -11.43
N GLU A 161 -15.33 4.56 -10.88
CA GLU A 161 -15.65 5.12 -9.56
C GLU A 161 -16.81 4.32 -8.98
N ARG A 162 -16.70 3.92 -7.72
CA ARG A 162 -17.80 3.25 -7.01
C ARG A 162 -17.94 3.70 -5.56
N ASP A 163 -19.16 3.62 -5.07
CA ASP A 163 -19.43 3.64 -3.64
C ASP A 163 -18.95 2.31 -3.03
N ALA A 164 -17.84 2.37 -2.31
CA ALA A 164 -17.25 1.24 -1.60
C ALA A 164 -17.64 1.24 -0.10
N PHE A 165 -18.63 2.05 0.28
CA PHE A 165 -19.11 2.12 1.65
C PHE A 165 -19.84 0.84 2.08
N GLY A 166 -19.47 0.32 3.25
CA GLY A 166 -20.12 -0.83 3.86
C GLY A 166 -19.99 -0.83 5.38
N LYS A 167 -20.45 -1.92 6.02
CA LYS A 167 -20.43 -2.06 7.50
C LYS A 167 -19.05 -1.87 8.11
N TRP A 168 -18.00 -2.21 7.36
CA TRP A 168 -16.63 -2.07 7.84
C TRP A 168 -16.21 -0.60 7.91
N GLN A 169 -16.46 0.17 6.85
CA GLN A 169 -16.22 1.61 6.81
C GLN A 169 -17.13 2.36 7.80
N GLU A 170 -18.37 1.91 7.96
CA GLU A 170 -19.29 2.39 9.00
C GLU A 170 -18.69 2.20 10.40
N SER A 171 -18.02 1.07 10.68
CA SER A 171 -17.35 0.83 11.96
C SER A 171 -16.21 1.81 12.25
N TRP A 172 -15.59 2.38 11.21
CA TRP A 172 -14.59 3.44 11.35
C TRP A 172 -15.23 4.79 11.70
N GLY A 173 -16.55 4.91 11.60
CA GLY A 173 -17.33 6.13 11.81
C GLY A 173 -17.54 6.96 10.54
N LEU A 174 -17.09 6.46 9.39
CA LEU A 174 -17.28 7.12 8.10
C LEU A 174 -18.76 7.14 7.71
N LYS A 175 -19.11 8.10 6.85
CA LYS A 175 -20.43 8.17 6.21
C LYS A 175 -20.39 7.92 4.70
N THR A 176 -19.21 8.04 4.13
CA THR A 176 -18.92 7.86 2.71
C THR A 176 -17.56 7.20 2.60
N PHE A 177 -17.39 6.38 1.58
CA PHE A 177 -16.11 5.78 1.24
C PHE A 177 -16.15 5.44 -0.25
N VAL A 178 -15.48 6.26 -1.06
CA VAL A 178 -15.53 6.14 -2.52
C VAL A 178 -14.20 5.57 -3.00
N GLU A 179 -14.26 4.58 -3.86
CA GLU A 179 -13.12 4.00 -4.55
C GLU A 179 -13.07 4.54 -5.98
N GLU A 180 -11.92 5.00 -6.41
CA GLU A 180 -11.66 5.53 -7.74
C GLU A 180 -10.50 4.77 -8.38
N LEU A 181 -10.73 4.24 -9.58
CA LEU A 181 -9.71 3.52 -10.33
C LEU A 181 -9.17 4.39 -11.46
N TYR A 182 -7.85 4.56 -11.48
CA TYR A 182 -7.12 5.33 -12.49
C TYR A 182 -6.24 4.42 -13.33
N MET A 183 -6.16 4.70 -14.62
CA MET A 183 -5.21 4.12 -15.54
C MET A 183 -4.14 5.16 -15.88
N LEU A 184 -2.89 4.83 -15.61
CA LEU A 184 -1.71 5.62 -15.88
C LEU A 184 -0.89 4.96 -17.00
N LYS A 185 -0.51 5.73 -18.01
CA LYS A 185 0.38 5.30 -19.10
C LYS A 185 1.56 6.25 -19.23
N MET A 186 2.73 5.71 -19.54
CA MET A 186 3.94 6.52 -19.77
C MET A 186 3.76 7.45 -20.98
N LYS A 187 4.27 8.69 -20.85
CA LYS A 187 4.36 9.66 -21.95
C LYS A 187 5.54 9.40 -22.87
#